data_AF-A0A6P5RX95-F1
#
_entry.id   AF-A0A6P5RX95-F1
#
_cell.length_a   1.000
_cell.length_b   1.000
_cell.length_c   1.000
_cell.angle_alpha   90.00
_cell.angle_beta   90.00
_cell.angle_gamma   90.00
#
_symmetry.space_group_name_H-M   'P 1'
#
loop_
_entity.id
_entity.type
_entity.pdbx_description
1 polymer ?
#
loop_
_entity_poly.entity_id
_entity_poly.type
_entity_poly.pdbx_seq_one_letter_code
_entity_poly.pdbx_strand_id
1 'polypeptide(L)'
;MDGEERRLGLKRKNPNQDSGFQSRNHQAFDRHMLPEGWVGCPAYGEEISCIIPSKVPLGESFKDHIRGETYTPKQVIHQQRLLGRELGLVIDLTNTTRYYPVSDWTKEGIRHVKIQCRGRDSVPDNVSVDKFLYEVSQFFSNRTDPTECILVHCTHGHNRTGFMIVHFLVRNESISVTEAINKFAKARHPGIYKQDYIDELYMFYHERKPESVVCPQTPEWKRCSDLDDKAGAAMYQDNENHVRNEAMTIDDVLGEPIPFDQQKTMQEACYHALKLGVGGRGNLQFPGSHPVSLNRDNQQLLRQRYYYATWKADGTRYMMLITWDGCYLIDRKFCFRRVQMRFPCKFSNKVIPEKTHHFTLLDGEMIIDTDPNTHKQERRYLIYDVMAINQLSLTELPFHERWKMLEKEVIEPRNMERDTLSKSPEPYYRYDLEPFSVRRKGFWLLSTVTKLLRKFIPGLSHASDGLIFQGWDDPYVPRTHEGLLKWKFPELNSVDFLFELGVDGRELLFLNERGKKKLMGGYRVVFKDELDPALCSGKIIECSWDAEGNVWVCMRTRPDKSTPNEFNTYKKVMRSIKDNITEEVLLKEIDQIVRLPMYADRIRNDIKAHEHNSSSRRR
;
A
#
# COMPACT_ATOMS: atom_id res chain seq x y z
N MET A 1 -15.73 -77.16 -14.17
CA MET A 1 -16.75 -77.04 -15.22
C MET A 1 -16.90 -75.55 -15.51
N ASP A 2 -15.81 -74.87 -15.87
CA ASP A 2 -15.15 -74.83 -17.22
C ASP A 2 -15.89 -73.78 -18.07
N GLY A 3 -15.29 -72.78 -18.72
CA GLY A 3 -13.94 -72.23 -18.86
C GLY A 3 -14.12 -70.77 -19.34
N GLU A 4 -13.17 -69.87 -19.07
CA GLU A 4 -12.32 -69.19 -20.09
C GLU A 4 -13.11 -68.58 -21.28
N GLU A 5 -13.03 -67.27 -21.61
CA GLU A 5 -11.82 -66.59 -22.05
C GLU A 5 -11.97 -65.05 -22.15
N ARG A 6 -10.88 -64.36 -22.51
CA ARG A 6 -10.49 -62.98 -22.16
C ARG A 6 -10.87 -61.86 -23.14
N ARG A 7 -10.97 -60.65 -22.54
CA ARG A 7 -10.52 -59.29 -22.97
C ARG A 7 -11.28 -58.56 -24.10
N LEU A 8 -11.81 -57.37 -23.77
CA LEU A 8 -11.34 -56.05 -24.25
C LEU A 8 -12.13 -54.91 -23.57
N GLY A 9 -11.42 -53.86 -23.14
CA GLY A 9 -11.93 -52.78 -22.29
C GLY A 9 -12.84 -51.78 -23.01
N LEU A 10 -13.95 -51.43 -22.34
CA LEU A 10 -14.90 -50.40 -22.73
C LEU A 10 -14.45 -49.01 -22.23
N LYS A 11 -14.08 -48.12 -23.15
CA LYS A 11 -14.10 -46.66 -22.93
C LYS A 11 -15.46 -46.11 -23.37
N ARG A 12 -16.14 -45.38 -22.47
CA ARG A 12 -17.41 -44.70 -22.71
C ARG A 12 -17.26 -43.56 -23.73
N LYS A 13 -18.17 -43.54 -24.71
CA LYS A 13 -18.39 -42.46 -25.70
C LYS A 13 -19.22 -41.32 -25.07
N ASN A 14 -18.83 -40.07 -25.33
CA ASN A 14 -19.71 -38.91 -25.21
C ASN A 14 -20.27 -38.55 -26.60
N PRO A 15 -21.59 -38.32 -26.75
CA PRO A 15 -22.19 -37.79 -27.97
C PRO A 15 -22.34 -36.26 -27.87
N ASN A 16 -21.83 -35.52 -28.86
CA ASN A 16 -22.39 -34.25 -29.36
C ASN A 16 -21.54 -33.72 -30.54
N GLN A 17 -21.91 -34.16 -31.75
CA GLN A 17 -21.94 -33.35 -32.98
C GLN A 17 -23.31 -32.63 -33.00
N ASP A 18 -23.60 -31.50 -33.61
CA ASP A 18 -22.87 -30.52 -34.43
C ASP A 18 -23.79 -29.29 -34.44
N SER A 19 -23.26 -28.07 -34.31
CA SER A 19 -23.84 -26.88 -34.94
C SER A 19 -22.74 -25.82 -35.11
N GLY A 20 -22.56 -25.42 -36.37
CA GLY A 20 -21.32 -24.80 -36.86
C GLY A 20 -21.08 -23.37 -36.37
N PHE A 21 -19.82 -23.11 -36.05
CA PHE A 21 -19.21 -21.80 -36.20
C PHE A 21 -17.95 -21.98 -37.07
N GLN A 22 -17.97 -21.38 -38.26
CA GLN A 22 -16.85 -21.37 -39.19
C GLN A 22 -15.62 -20.77 -38.50
N SER A 23 -14.57 -21.58 -38.38
CA SER A 23 -13.25 -21.17 -37.91
C SER A 23 -12.68 -20.11 -38.86
N ARG A 24 -12.57 -18.86 -38.39
CA ARG A 24 -11.76 -17.84 -39.06
C ARG A 24 -10.29 -18.21 -38.89
N ASN A 25 -9.68 -18.63 -39.99
CA ASN A 25 -8.25 -18.81 -40.25
C ASN A 25 -7.31 -18.22 -39.19
N HIS A 26 -6.70 -19.08 -38.38
CA HIS A 26 -5.44 -18.77 -37.71
C HIS A 26 -4.31 -18.78 -38.75
N GLN A 27 -3.97 -17.62 -39.29
CA GLN A 27 -2.72 -17.44 -40.03
C GLN A 27 -1.54 -17.78 -39.12
N ALA A 28 -0.68 -18.71 -39.55
CA ALA A 28 0.58 -19.00 -38.89
C ALA A 28 1.43 -17.72 -38.84
N PHE A 29 1.83 -17.28 -37.65
CA PHE A 29 2.72 -16.12 -37.48
C PHE A 29 4.08 -16.43 -38.11
N ASP A 30 4.37 -15.80 -39.24
CA ASP A 30 5.67 -15.89 -39.90
C ASP A 30 6.78 -15.34 -38.98
N ARG A 31 7.80 -16.17 -38.74
CA ARG A 31 8.93 -15.90 -37.84
C ARG A 31 9.76 -14.70 -38.31
N HIS A 32 9.76 -14.39 -39.62
CA HIS A 32 10.59 -13.35 -40.23
C HIS A 32 9.81 -12.11 -40.71
N MET A 33 8.50 -12.05 -40.45
CA MET A 33 7.68 -10.87 -40.80
C MET A 33 8.13 -9.63 -40.01
N LEU A 34 8.45 -8.53 -40.71
CA LEU A 34 8.83 -7.28 -40.05
C LEU A 34 7.70 -6.76 -39.15
N PRO A 35 8.02 -6.15 -37.99
CA PRO A 35 7.01 -5.45 -37.22
C PRO A 35 6.41 -4.31 -38.04
N GLU A 36 5.09 -4.22 -38.05
CA GLU A 36 4.36 -3.20 -38.80
C GLU A 36 4.75 -1.77 -38.35
N GLY A 37 5.01 -0.88 -39.30
CA GLY A 37 5.49 0.49 -39.05
C GLY A 37 6.91 0.55 -38.45
N TRP A 38 7.69 -0.52 -38.51
CA TRP A 38 9.09 -0.51 -38.07
C TRP A 38 10.03 0.17 -39.08
N VAL A 39 9.76 -0.05 -40.38
CA VAL A 39 10.46 0.63 -41.47
C VAL A 39 10.04 2.10 -41.47
N GLY A 40 10.99 3.02 -41.56
CA GLY A 40 10.76 4.46 -41.47
C GLY A 40 10.66 5.03 -40.05
N CYS A 41 10.51 4.18 -39.02
CA CYS A 41 10.62 4.62 -37.63
C CYS A 41 12.09 4.97 -37.30
N PRO A 42 12.40 6.15 -36.73
CA PRO A 42 13.75 6.54 -36.36
C PRO A 42 14.40 5.53 -35.41
N ALA A 43 15.71 5.30 -35.52
CA ALA A 43 16.39 4.22 -34.80
C ALA A 43 16.35 4.38 -33.26
N TYR A 44 16.89 5.49 -32.75
CA TYR A 44 16.94 5.81 -31.32
C TYR A 44 16.77 7.31 -31.09
N GLY A 45 16.50 7.71 -29.85
CA GLY A 45 16.47 9.11 -29.42
C GLY A 45 17.73 9.51 -28.66
N GLU A 46 17.78 10.76 -28.23
CA GLU A 46 18.85 11.24 -27.35
C GLU A 46 18.80 10.59 -25.97
N GLU A 47 19.94 10.63 -25.29
CA GLU A 47 20.08 10.12 -23.93
C GLU A 47 19.28 10.98 -22.94
N ILE A 48 18.54 10.30 -22.06
CA ILE A 48 17.79 10.89 -20.97
C ILE A 48 18.29 10.25 -19.69
N SER A 49 19.13 10.96 -18.93
CA SER A 49 19.62 10.47 -17.63
C SER A 49 20.25 9.07 -17.75
N CYS A 50 21.16 8.90 -18.71
CA CYS A 50 21.81 7.63 -19.08
C CYS A 50 20.85 6.54 -19.63
N ILE A 51 19.64 6.90 -20.06
CA ILE A 51 18.70 5.99 -20.72
C ILE A 51 18.51 6.40 -22.19
N ILE A 52 18.69 5.46 -23.10
CA ILE A 52 18.56 5.66 -24.55
C ILE A 52 17.25 4.99 -25.01
N PRO A 53 16.22 5.77 -25.38
CA PRO A 53 14.99 5.22 -25.94
C PRO A 53 15.23 4.78 -27.39
N SER A 54 14.88 3.53 -27.70
CA SER A 54 15.16 2.95 -29.02
C SER A 54 13.99 2.13 -29.57
N LYS A 55 13.89 2.02 -30.90
CA LYS A 55 13.06 0.99 -31.53
C LYS A 55 13.72 -0.38 -31.37
N VAL A 56 12.97 -1.47 -31.58
CA VAL A 56 13.59 -2.79 -31.48
C VAL A 56 14.66 -2.96 -32.57
N PRO A 57 15.91 -3.28 -32.24
CA PRO A 57 16.85 -3.72 -33.27
C PRO A 57 16.43 -5.12 -33.76
N LEU A 58 16.62 -5.39 -35.05
CA LEU A 58 16.28 -6.69 -35.63
C LEU A 58 17.56 -7.47 -35.87
N GLY A 59 17.56 -8.74 -35.47
CA GLY A 59 18.69 -9.65 -35.65
C GLY A 59 19.00 -9.90 -37.12
N GLU A 60 20.16 -10.50 -37.37
CA GLU A 60 20.69 -10.81 -38.70
C GLU A 60 19.68 -11.56 -39.60
N SER A 61 18.81 -12.39 -39.00
CA SER A 61 17.77 -13.15 -39.71
C SER A 61 16.70 -12.31 -40.39
N PHE A 62 16.66 -10.99 -40.16
CA PHE A 62 15.73 -10.07 -40.81
C PHE A 62 16.38 -9.27 -41.95
N LYS A 63 17.69 -9.38 -42.16
CA LYS A 63 18.42 -8.56 -43.16
C LYS A 63 17.82 -8.65 -44.56
N ASP A 64 17.51 -9.87 -45.02
CA ASP A 64 16.95 -10.09 -46.36
C ASP A 64 15.52 -9.54 -46.54
N HIS A 65 14.85 -9.21 -45.44
CA HIS A 65 13.48 -8.70 -45.42
C HIS A 65 13.42 -7.16 -45.33
N ILE A 66 14.55 -6.49 -45.05
CA ILE A 66 14.63 -5.03 -44.91
C ILE A 66 15.17 -4.44 -46.22
N ARG A 67 14.32 -3.76 -46.99
CA ARG A 67 14.70 -3.10 -48.25
C ARG A 67 15.34 -1.70 -48.06
N GLY A 68 16.01 -1.46 -46.93
CA GLY A 68 16.53 -0.14 -46.53
C GLY A 68 17.60 -0.24 -45.44
N GLU A 69 17.77 0.83 -44.64
CA GLU A 69 18.75 0.84 -43.56
C GLU A 69 18.46 -0.24 -42.51
N THR A 70 19.44 -1.11 -42.29
CA THR A 70 19.36 -2.12 -41.23
C THR A 70 19.61 -1.48 -39.87
N TYR A 71 18.99 -2.03 -38.83
CA TYR A 71 19.22 -1.62 -37.45
C TYR A 71 19.32 -2.86 -36.58
N THR A 72 20.54 -3.41 -36.48
CA THR A 72 20.87 -4.64 -35.75
C THR A 72 21.46 -4.34 -34.37
N PRO A 73 21.46 -5.29 -33.41
CA PRO A 73 22.12 -5.10 -32.11
C PRO A 73 23.58 -4.63 -32.23
N LYS A 74 24.35 -5.23 -33.15
CA LYS A 74 25.75 -4.82 -33.43
C LYS A 74 25.86 -3.37 -33.89
N GLN A 75 24.95 -2.93 -34.75
CA GLN A 75 24.91 -1.53 -35.21
C GLN A 75 24.54 -0.59 -34.07
N VAL A 76 23.60 -0.97 -33.19
CA VAL A 76 23.25 -0.17 -32.01
C VAL A 76 24.47 0.06 -31.14
N ILE A 77 25.18 -1.01 -30.78
CA ILE A 77 26.38 -0.94 -29.93
C ILE A 77 27.43 -0.04 -30.58
N HIS A 78 27.74 -0.28 -31.85
CA HIS A 78 28.73 0.51 -32.58
C HIS A 78 28.35 2.01 -32.63
N GLN A 79 27.10 2.32 -32.96
CA GLN A 79 26.61 3.70 -33.04
C GLN A 79 26.65 4.41 -31.70
N GLN A 80 26.26 3.77 -30.60
CA GLN A 80 26.33 4.38 -29.27
C GLN A 80 27.78 4.61 -28.82
N ARG A 81 28.69 3.66 -29.10
CA ARG A 81 30.13 3.83 -28.83
C ARG A 81 30.73 5.03 -29.58
N LEU A 82 30.33 5.25 -30.84
CA LEU A 82 30.77 6.43 -31.61
C LEU A 82 30.29 7.76 -30.99
N LEU A 83 29.18 7.74 -30.25
CA LEU A 83 28.66 8.89 -29.50
C LEU A 83 29.27 8.99 -28.09
N GLY A 84 30.25 8.16 -27.75
CA GLY A 84 30.89 8.14 -26.43
C GLY A 84 30.04 7.50 -25.33
N ARG A 85 29.04 6.68 -25.70
CA ARG A 85 28.13 6.00 -24.77
C ARG A 85 28.39 4.49 -24.80
N GLU A 86 28.77 3.90 -23.67
CA GLU A 86 28.84 2.44 -23.55
C GLU A 86 27.50 1.88 -23.06
N LEU A 87 27.08 0.72 -23.57
CA LEU A 87 25.84 0.09 -23.16
C LEU A 87 26.13 -0.98 -22.10
N GLY A 88 25.57 -0.83 -20.90
CA GLY A 88 25.71 -1.84 -19.83
C GLY A 88 24.45 -2.71 -19.65
N LEU A 89 23.29 -2.22 -20.08
CA LEU A 89 22.00 -2.91 -19.92
C LEU A 89 21.06 -2.65 -21.10
N VAL A 90 20.36 -3.69 -21.54
CA VAL A 90 19.21 -3.60 -22.44
C VAL A 90 17.94 -4.02 -21.71
N ILE A 91 16.91 -3.17 -21.75
CA ILE A 91 15.57 -3.50 -21.28
C ILE A 91 14.63 -3.61 -22.48
N ASP A 92 14.15 -4.83 -22.70
CA ASP A 92 13.26 -5.20 -23.80
C ASP A 92 11.80 -5.28 -23.32
N LEU A 93 10.98 -4.35 -23.80
CA LEU A 93 9.57 -4.19 -23.45
C LEU A 93 8.61 -4.91 -24.42
N THR A 94 9.13 -5.66 -25.40
CA THR A 94 8.30 -6.31 -26.43
C THR A 94 7.65 -7.60 -25.90
N ASN A 95 6.45 -7.95 -26.38
CA ASN A 95 5.74 -9.17 -25.99
C ASN A 95 6.15 -10.40 -26.83
N THR A 96 7.38 -10.43 -27.33
CA THR A 96 7.87 -11.50 -28.21
C THR A 96 9.39 -11.59 -28.11
N THR A 97 9.96 -12.78 -28.31
CA THR A 97 11.41 -13.02 -28.31
C THR A 97 11.96 -13.22 -29.72
N ARG A 98 11.15 -12.99 -30.76
CA ARG A 98 11.50 -13.32 -32.15
C ARG A 98 12.50 -12.37 -32.81
N TYR A 99 12.71 -11.18 -32.25
CA TYR A 99 13.40 -10.09 -32.96
C TYR A 99 14.91 -10.24 -32.99
N TYR A 100 15.53 -10.74 -31.92
CA TYR A 100 16.96 -11.02 -31.85
C TYR A 100 17.24 -12.07 -30.77
N PRO A 101 18.33 -12.85 -30.88
CA PRO A 101 18.78 -13.70 -29.80
C PRO A 101 19.46 -12.86 -28.68
N VAL A 102 19.20 -13.20 -27.42
CA VAL A 102 19.79 -12.51 -26.25
C VAL A 102 21.33 -12.52 -26.28
N SER A 103 21.92 -13.53 -26.92
CA SER A 103 23.37 -13.66 -27.08
C SER A 103 24.03 -12.52 -27.85
N ASP A 104 23.26 -11.76 -28.65
CA ASP A 104 23.79 -10.60 -29.38
C ASP A 104 24.21 -9.46 -28.44
N TRP A 105 23.70 -9.46 -27.20
CA TRP A 105 24.04 -8.49 -26.16
C TRP A 105 25.03 -9.08 -25.15
N THR A 106 24.76 -10.28 -24.65
CA THR A 106 25.55 -10.85 -23.55
C THR A 106 26.99 -11.19 -23.94
N LYS A 107 27.26 -11.46 -25.23
CA LYS A 107 28.63 -11.67 -25.73
C LYS A 107 29.48 -10.39 -25.69
N GLU A 108 28.84 -9.24 -25.72
CA GLU A 108 29.48 -7.92 -25.63
C GLU A 108 29.55 -7.41 -24.18
N GLY A 109 29.24 -8.27 -23.19
CA GLY A 109 29.21 -7.91 -21.76
C GLY A 109 27.94 -7.17 -21.31
N ILE A 110 26.95 -7.02 -22.19
CA ILE A 110 25.75 -6.21 -21.94
C ILE A 110 24.67 -7.08 -21.31
N ARG A 111 24.15 -6.68 -20.14
CA ARG A 111 23.06 -7.39 -19.47
C ARG A 111 21.76 -7.21 -20.25
N HIS A 112 20.91 -8.23 -20.30
CA HIS A 112 19.60 -8.17 -20.96
C HIS A 112 18.47 -8.50 -19.99
N VAL A 113 17.46 -7.65 -19.95
CA VAL A 113 16.26 -7.84 -19.12
C VAL A 113 15.02 -7.74 -19.99
N LYS A 114 14.17 -8.77 -19.93
CA LYS A 114 12.88 -8.82 -20.60
C LYS A 114 11.75 -8.45 -19.63
N ILE A 115 10.95 -7.45 -20.00
CA ILE A 115 9.70 -7.08 -19.33
C ILE A 115 8.59 -7.18 -20.37
N GLN A 116 7.84 -8.28 -20.34
CA GLN A 116 6.83 -8.56 -21.37
C GLN A 116 5.57 -7.72 -21.14
N CYS A 117 5.51 -6.53 -21.73
CA CYS A 117 4.30 -5.72 -21.71
C CYS A 117 3.29 -6.27 -22.72
N ARG A 118 2.05 -6.50 -22.29
CA ARG A 118 0.95 -6.95 -23.16
C ARG A 118 0.81 -6.03 -24.40
N GLY A 119 0.42 -6.63 -25.52
CA GLY A 119 0.29 -5.93 -26.81
C GLY A 119 -1.15 -5.47 -27.08
N ARG A 120 -1.27 -4.39 -27.88
CA ARG A 120 -2.50 -3.69 -28.29
C ARG A 120 -3.28 -3.04 -27.13
N ASP A 121 -3.44 -1.72 -27.24
CA ASP A 121 -4.41 -0.86 -26.53
C ASP A 121 -4.49 -0.96 -25.00
N SER A 122 -3.39 -1.33 -24.35
CA SER A 122 -3.21 -1.14 -22.91
C SER A 122 -1.86 -0.52 -22.60
N VAL A 123 -1.80 0.27 -21.53
CA VAL A 123 -0.54 0.71 -20.91
C VAL A 123 0.14 -0.46 -20.18
N PRO A 124 1.46 -0.40 -19.93
CA PRO A 124 2.12 -1.32 -19.02
C PRO A 124 1.47 -1.32 -17.63
N ASP A 125 1.30 -2.50 -17.03
CA ASP A 125 0.82 -2.61 -15.65
C ASP A 125 1.87 -2.15 -14.62
N ASN A 126 1.42 -1.83 -13.41
CA ASN A 126 2.27 -1.29 -12.35
C ASN A 126 3.37 -2.26 -11.91
N VAL A 127 3.12 -3.57 -11.97
CA VAL A 127 4.15 -4.60 -11.70
C VAL A 127 5.30 -4.49 -12.70
N SER A 128 4.99 -4.25 -13.97
CA SER A 128 5.97 -4.04 -15.04
C SER A 128 6.74 -2.73 -14.86
N VAL A 129 6.06 -1.66 -14.44
CA VAL A 129 6.68 -0.36 -14.12
C VAL A 129 7.64 -0.48 -12.94
N ASP A 130 7.22 -1.12 -11.86
CA ASP A 130 8.07 -1.29 -10.67
C ASP A 130 9.27 -2.19 -10.96
N LYS A 131 9.09 -3.24 -11.76
CA LYS A 131 10.22 -4.06 -12.25
C LYS A 131 11.19 -3.22 -13.09
N PHE A 132 10.69 -2.38 -13.99
CA PHE A 132 11.53 -1.49 -14.79
C PHE A 132 12.36 -0.57 -13.90
N LEU A 133 11.73 0.12 -12.95
CA LEU A 133 12.40 1.05 -12.04
C LEU A 133 13.43 0.37 -11.14
N TYR A 134 13.10 -0.82 -10.63
CA TYR A 134 14.04 -1.63 -9.85
C TYR A 134 15.28 -1.98 -10.66
N GLU A 135 15.12 -2.46 -11.90
CA GLU A 135 16.25 -2.85 -12.76
C GLU A 135 17.15 -1.66 -13.13
N VAL A 136 16.54 -0.49 -13.37
CA VAL A 136 17.25 0.77 -13.61
C VAL A 136 18.01 1.22 -12.35
N SER A 137 17.38 1.16 -11.17
CA SER A 137 18.01 1.52 -9.90
C SER A 137 19.17 0.58 -9.54
N GLN A 138 19.00 -0.73 -9.74
CA GLN A 138 20.05 -1.72 -9.53
C GLN A 138 21.22 -1.51 -10.47
N PHE A 139 20.96 -1.17 -11.73
CA PHE A 139 22.01 -0.83 -12.69
C PHE A 139 22.81 0.38 -12.22
N PHE A 140 22.15 1.47 -11.85
CA PHE A 140 22.84 2.67 -11.39
C PHE A 140 23.58 2.51 -10.08
N SER A 141 23.13 1.61 -9.20
CA SER A 141 23.78 1.32 -7.93
C SER A 141 25.03 0.44 -8.09
N ASN A 142 25.06 -0.41 -9.12
CA ASN A 142 26.15 -1.37 -9.35
C ASN A 142 27.14 -0.93 -10.44
N ARG A 143 26.78 0.05 -11.28
CA ARG A 143 27.69 0.54 -12.33
C ARG A 143 28.92 1.20 -11.71
N THR A 144 30.07 0.93 -12.29
CA THR A 144 31.35 1.55 -11.93
C THR A 144 31.72 2.67 -12.90
N ASP A 145 31.27 2.57 -14.15
CA ASP A 145 31.55 3.56 -15.19
C ASP A 145 30.33 4.49 -15.36
N PRO A 146 30.48 5.81 -15.14
CA PRO A 146 29.39 6.76 -15.27
C PRO A 146 28.91 6.94 -16.73
N THR A 147 29.68 6.51 -17.72
CA THR A 147 29.33 6.58 -19.15
C THR A 147 28.44 5.42 -19.60
N GLU A 148 28.28 4.38 -18.75
CA GLU A 148 27.40 3.26 -19.03
C GLU A 148 25.93 3.69 -19.02
N CYS A 149 25.27 3.41 -20.13
CA CYS A 149 23.89 3.73 -20.43
C CYS A 149 23.01 2.46 -20.54
N ILE A 150 21.71 2.68 -20.38
CA ILE A 150 20.67 1.67 -20.54
C ILE A 150 19.96 1.88 -21.87
N LEU A 151 19.93 0.87 -22.74
CA LEU A 151 19.07 0.88 -23.92
C LEU A 151 17.68 0.35 -23.57
N VAL A 152 16.64 1.18 -23.72
CA VAL A 152 15.26 0.76 -23.46
C VAL A 152 14.50 0.77 -24.77
N HIS A 153 13.95 -0.39 -25.16
CA HIS A 153 13.19 -0.48 -26.40
C HIS A 153 11.86 -1.20 -26.24
N CYS A 154 10.89 -0.77 -27.03
CA CYS A 154 9.71 -1.57 -27.36
C CYS A 154 9.74 -1.83 -28.88
N THR A 155 8.60 -2.03 -29.55
CA THR A 155 8.60 -2.21 -31.02
C THR A 155 9.13 -0.96 -31.72
N HIS A 156 8.59 0.22 -31.37
CA HIS A 156 8.93 1.49 -32.02
C HIS A 156 9.72 2.46 -31.12
N GLY A 157 9.80 2.21 -29.82
CA GLY A 157 10.55 3.06 -28.90
C GLY A 157 9.83 4.34 -28.44
N HIS A 158 8.51 4.44 -28.62
CA HIS A 158 7.73 5.64 -28.30
C HIS A 158 6.77 5.44 -27.11
N ASN A 159 5.60 4.82 -27.30
CA ASN A 159 4.56 4.80 -26.25
C ASN A 159 4.97 4.00 -25.00
N ARG A 160 5.23 2.69 -25.11
CA ARG A 160 5.65 1.86 -23.94
C ARG A 160 6.98 2.29 -23.35
N THR A 161 7.93 2.63 -24.21
CA THR A 161 9.25 3.14 -23.78
C THR A 161 9.13 4.46 -23.04
N GLY A 162 8.36 5.40 -23.60
CA GLY A 162 8.08 6.69 -22.99
C GLY A 162 7.33 6.57 -21.67
N PHE A 163 6.35 5.68 -21.59
CA PHE A 163 5.62 5.41 -20.34
C PHE A 163 6.56 4.99 -19.20
N MET A 164 7.43 4.02 -19.47
CA MET A 164 8.43 3.53 -18.51
C MET A 164 9.41 4.64 -18.11
N ILE A 165 9.94 5.39 -19.10
CA ILE A 165 10.89 6.46 -18.86
C ILE A 165 10.25 7.63 -18.12
N VAL A 166 9.00 8.00 -18.42
CA VAL A 166 8.28 9.06 -17.69
C VAL A 166 8.08 8.66 -16.24
N HIS A 167 7.68 7.41 -15.95
CA HIS A 167 7.63 6.92 -14.57
C HIS A 167 8.98 7.04 -13.86
N PHE A 168 10.07 6.68 -14.55
CA PHE A 168 11.43 6.85 -14.01
C PHE A 168 11.75 8.31 -13.73
N LEU A 169 11.48 9.23 -14.67
CA LEU A 169 11.77 10.65 -14.48
C LEU A 169 10.99 11.24 -13.31
N VAL A 170 9.68 10.99 -13.22
CA VAL A 170 8.85 11.51 -12.13
C VAL A 170 9.33 10.95 -10.78
N ARG A 171 9.62 9.64 -10.70
CA ARG A 171 10.04 8.99 -9.45
C ARG A 171 11.51 9.15 -9.11
N ASN A 172 12.39 9.51 -10.06
CA ASN A 172 13.83 9.63 -9.85
C ASN A 172 14.33 11.08 -9.82
N GLU A 173 13.67 11.99 -10.52
CA GLU A 173 14.04 13.41 -10.57
C GLU A 173 13.05 14.31 -9.81
N SER A 174 11.94 13.75 -9.29
CA SER A 174 10.90 14.50 -8.57
C SER A 174 10.27 15.65 -9.39
N ILE A 175 10.19 15.48 -10.72
CA ILE A 175 9.58 16.44 -11.64
C ILE A 175 8.11 16.08 -11.94
N SER A 176 7.34 17.04 -12.44
CA SER A 176 5.93 16.82 -12.81
C SER A 176 5.78 15.87 -14.00
N VAL A 177 4.60 15.25 -14.15
CA VAL A 177 4.27 14.41 -15.32
C VAL A 177 4.46 15.20 -16.62
N THR A 178 4.01 16.45 -16.63
CA THR A 178 4.14 17.35 -17.79
C THR A 178 5.60 17.57 -18.18
N GLU A 179 6.47 17.85 -17.20
CA GLU A 179 7.89 18.08 -17.44
C GLU A 179 8.59 16.80 -17.93
N ALA A 180 8.26 15.65 -17.34
CA ALA A 180 8.79 14.36 -17.75
C ALA A 180 8.37 13.97 -19.18
N ILE A 181 7.10 14.17 -19.55
CA ILE A 181 6.59 13.96 -20.91
C ILE A 181 7.34 14.85 -21.90
N ASN A 182 7.53 16.14 -21.57
CA ASN A 182 8.25 17.08 -22.42
C ASN A 182 9.73 16.71 -22.57
N LYS A 183 10.39 16.25 -21.49
CA LYS A 183 11.79 15.78 -21.54
C LYS A 183 11.91 14.56 -22.46
N PHE A 184 10.99 13.61 -22.36
CA PHE A 184 10.94 12.45 -23.26
C PHE A 184 10.66 12.86 -24.71
N ALA A 185 9.70 13.75 -24.97
CA ALA A 185 9.36 14.20 -26.31
C ALA A 185 10.51 14.95 -26.99
N LYS A 186 11.30 15.73 -26.25
CA LYS A 186 12.50 16.41 -26.75
C LYS A 186 13.58 15.41 -27.17
N ALA A 187 13.85 14.41 -26.34
CA ALA A 187 14.87 13.41 -26.64
C ALA A 187 14.42 12.38 -27.69
N ARG A 188 13.12 12.07 -27.76
CA ARG A 188 12.56 11.07 -28.68
C ARG A 188 11.32 11.61 -29.38
N HIS A 189 11.50 12.57 -30.29
CA HIS A 189 10.40 13.21 -31.03
C HIS A 189 9.53 12.18 -31.80
N PRO A 190 8.18 12.30 -31.79
CA PRO A 190 7.38 13.34 -31.13
C PRO A 190 7.03 13.05 -29.66
N GLY A 191 7.60 11.99 -29.07
CA GLY A 191 7.27 11.50 -27.74
C GLY A 191 6.25 10.37 -27.76
N ILE A 192 5.41 10.33 -26.73
CA ILE A 192 4.24 9.44 -26.64
C ILE A 192 3.14 10.04 -27.53
N TYR A 193 2.66 9.29 -28.51
CA TYR A 193 1.64 9.73 -29.48
C TYR A 193 0.30 8.99 -29.32
N LYS A 194 0.15 8.28 -28.20
CA LYS A 194 -1.07 7.57 -27.81
C LYS A 194 -1.68 8.25 -26.58
N GLN A 195 -2.94 8.67 -26.69
CA GLN A 195 -3.62 9.53 -25.71
C GLN A 195 -3.86 8.79 -24.38
N ASP A 196 -4.26 7.52 -24.46
CA ASP A 196 -4.44 6.60 -23.33
C ASP A 196 -3.20 6.53 -22.43
N TYR A 197 -2.01 6.52 -23.02
CA TYR A 197 -0.75 6.49 -22.26
C TYR A 197 -0.50 7.78 -21.47
N ILE A 198 -0.84 8.93 -22.05
CA ILE A 198 -0.67 10.22 -21.40
C ILE A 198 -1.68 10.36 -20.26
N ASP A 199 -2.94 10.02 -20.50
CA ASP A 199 -4.01 10.17 -19.51
C ASP A 199 -3.79 9.24 -18.31
N GLU A 200 -3.33 8.00 -18.53
CA GLU A 200 -2.94 7.07 -17.47
C GLU A 200 -1.79 7.60 -16.61
N LEU A 201 -0.80 8.29 -17.19
CA LEU A 201 0.28 8.92 -16.41
C LEU A 201 -0.25 10.00 -15.47
N TYR A 202 -1.13 10.90 -15.96
CA TYR A 202 -1.74 11.93 -15.11
C TYR A 202 -2.63 11.33 -14.03
N MET A 203 -3.43 10.31 -14.38
CA MET A 203 -4.25 9.58 -13.43
C MET A 203 -3.41 8.91 -12.35
N PHE A 204 -2.34 8.19 -12.73
CA PHE A 204 -1.47 7.49 -11.79
C PHE A 204 -0.84 8.41 -10.76
N TYR A 205 -0.39 9.60 -11.16
CA TYR A 205 0.27 10.56 -10.25
C TYR A 205 -0.70 11.54 -9.59
N HIS A 206 -2.01 11.39 -9.84
CA HIS A 206 -3.07 12.32 -9.43
C HIS A 206 -2.81 13.77 -9.86
N GLU A 207 -2.06 13.98 -10.94
CA GLU A 207 -1.86 15.30 -11.51
C GLU A 207 -3.05 15.64 -12.42
N ARG A 208 -3.39 16.93 -12.51
CA ARG A 208 -4.33 17.40 -13.53
C ARG A 208 -3.56 17.60 -14.83
N LYS A 209 -4.06 17.03 -15.92
CA LYS A 209 -3.55 17.27 -17.26
C LYS A 209 -3.80 18.73 -17.66
N PRO A 210 -2.76 19.55 -17.93
CA PRO A 210 -2.93 20.90 -18.43
C PRO A 210 -3.51 20.91 -19.85
N GLU A 211 -4.30 21.92 -20.19
CA GLU A 211 -4.86 22.07 -21.55
C GLU A 211 -3.77 22.24 -22.62
N SER A 212 -2.60 22.75 -22.23
CA SER A 212 -1.43 22.91 -23.11
C SER A 212 -0.80 21.58 -23.54
N VAL A 213 -1.10 20.47 -22.85
CA VAL A 213 -0.55 19.15 -23.16
C VAL A 213 -1.42 18.47 -24.20
N VAL A 214 -1.02 18.64 -25.46
CA VAL A 214 -1.67 18.03 -26.62
C VAL A 214 -0.94 16.74 -27.00
N CYS A 215 -1.67 15.63 -27.12
CA CYS A 215 -1.09 14.40 -27.63
C CYS A 215 -0.66 14.61 -29.11
N PRO A 216 0.60 14.33 -29.45
CA PRO A 216 1.05 14.35 -30.83
C PRO A 216 0.21 13.44 -31.72
N GLN A 217 0.05 13.83 -32.98
CA GLN A 217 -0.57 12.98 -33.99
C GLN A 217 0.30 11.73 -34.23
N THR A 218 -0.34 10.59 -34.52
CA THR A 218 0.36 9.37 -34.94
C THR A 218 1.35 9.69 -36.06
N PRO A 219 2.64 9.35 -35.95
CA PRO A 219 3.64 9.70 -36.96
C PRO A 219 3.36 9.10 -38.34
N GLU A 220 3.78 9.78 -39.41
CA GLU A 220 3.53 9.35 -40.80
C GLU A 220 4.11 7.97 -41.12
N TRP A 221 5.29 7.65 -40.58
CA TRP A 221 5.92 6.34 -40.74
C TRP A 221 5.09 5.19 -40.14
N LYS A 222 4.13 5.51 -39.25
CA LYS A 222 3.15 4.55 -38.74
C LYS A 222 1.85 4.57 -39.56
N ARG A 223 1.43 5.74 -40.06
CA ARG A 223 0.21 5.91 -40.87
C ARG A 223 0.24 5.20 -42.22
N CYS A 224 1.42 4.97 -42.80
CA CYS A 224 1.55 4.35 -44.14
C CYS A 224 1.04 2.89 -44.20
N SER A 225 0.72 2.27 -43.05
CA SER A 225 0.05 0.97 -42.95
C SER A 225 -1.44 1.05 -42.58
N ASP A 226 -1.98 2.24 -42.29
CA ASP A 226 -3.34 2.44 -41.75
C ASP A 226 -4.39 2.76 -42.84
N LEU A 227 -4.06 2.61 -44.13
CA LEU A 227 -5.00 2.90 -45.23
C LEU A 227 -6.18 1.92 -45.34
N ASP A 228 -6.17 0.82 -44.59
CA ASP A 228 -7.25 -0.19 -44.61
C ASP A 228 -8.17 -0.21 -43.36
N ASP A 229 -7.93 0.61 -42.34
CA ASP A 229 -8.71 0.57 -41.08
C ASP A 229 -9.50 1.87 -40.78
N LYS A 230 -10.04 2.51 -41.81
CA LYS A 230 -11.16 3.47 -41.65
C LYS A 230 -12.51 2.74 -41.63
N ALA A 231 -12.68 1.78 -40.71
CA ALA A 231 -13.98 1.18 -40.42
C ALA A 231 -13.99 0.59 -39.01
N GLY A 232 -14.07 1.46 -38.00
CA GLY A 232 -14.20 0.99 -36.62
C GLY A 232 -13.96 2.04 -35.55
N ALA A 233 -14.50 3.25 -35.70
CA ALA A 233 -14.74 4.09 -34.53
C ALA A 233 -15.87 3.44 -33.72
N ALA A 234 -15.56 2.35 -33.00
CA ALA A 234 -16.41 1.86 -31.94
C ALA A 234 -16.44 2.97 -30.89
N MET A 235 -17.60 3.62 -30.76
CA MET A 235 -17.92 4.43 -29.60
C MET A 235 -17.61 3.58 -28.37
N TYR A 236 -16.60 3.99 -27.61
CA TYR A 236 -16.47 3.54 -26.24
C TYR A 236 -17.75 4.04 -25.55
N GLN A 237 -18.67 3.12 -25.29
CA GLN A 237 -19.56 3.30 -24.16
C GLN A 237 -18.63 3.54 -22.98
N ASP A 238 -18.89 4.63 -22.26
CA ASP A 238 -18.43 4.79 -20.89
C ASP A 238 -18.69 3.46 -20.18
N ASN A 239 -17.65 2.63 -20.06
CA ASN A 239 -17.50 1.87 -18.86
C ASN A 239 -17.13 2.91 -17.81
N GLU A 240 -18.14 3.68 -17.38
CA GLU A 240 -18.29 3.89 -15.95
C GLU A 240 -17.98 2.53 -15.37
N ASN A 241 -16.83 2.41 -14.71
CA ASN A 241 -16.65 1.35 -13.77
C ASN A 241 -17.88 1.49 -12.87
N HIS A 242 -18.90 0.67 -13.12
CA HIS A 242 -19.72 0.09 -12.09
C HIS A 242 -18.69 -0.60 -11.19
N VAL A 243 -18.04 0.22 -10.35
CA VAL A 243 -17.57 -0.17 -9.05
C VAL A 243 -18.81 -0.82 -8.49
N ARG A 244 -18.86 -2.15 -8.56
CA ARG A 244 -19.77 -2.89 -7.71
C ARG A 244 -19.57 -2.23 -6.36
N ASN A 245 -20.64 -1.72 -5.78
CA ASN A 245 -20.67 -1.22 -4.40
C ASN A 245 -20.39 -2.42 -3.48
N GLU A 246 -19.24 -3.06 -3.63
CA GLU A 246 -18.65 -3.96 -2.66
C GLU A 246 -18.32 -3.04 -1.51
N ALA A 247 -19.03 -3.25 -0.40
CA ALA A 247 -18.80 -2.51 0.83
C ALA A 247 -17.31 -2.59 1.17
N MET A 248 -16.70 -1.45 1.45
CA MET A 248 -15.30 -1.42 1.85
C MET A 248 -15.14 -2.21 3.13
N THR A 249 -14.11 -3.06 3.18
CA THR A 249 -13.81 -3.91 4.33
C THR A 249 -12.47 -3.51 4.95
N ILE A 250 -12.37 -3.73 6.26
CA ILE A 250 -11.14 -3.48 7.03
C ILE A 250 -10.00 -4.42 6.57
N ASP A 251 -10.36 -5.55 5.94
CA ASP A 251 -9.45 -6.57 5.42
C ASP A 251 -8.96 -6.27 3.98
N ASP A 252 -9.45 -5.18 3.36
CA ASP A 252 -9.05 -4.80 2.01
C ASP A 252 -7.54 -4.53 1.94
N VAL A 253 -6.88 -5.17 0.98
CA VAL A 253 -5.43 -5.05 0.83
C VAL A 253 -5.11 -3.80 0.00
N LEU A 254 -4.73 -2.73 0.69
CA LEU A 254 -4.43 -1.43 0.08
C LEU A 254 -3.03 -1.36 -0.52
N GLY A 255 -2.90 -0.68 -1.66
CA GLY A 255 -1.62 -0.45 -2.33
C GLY A 255 -1.05 -1.65 -3.09
N GLU A 256 0.15 -1.46 -3.62
CA GLU A 256 0.81 -2.40 -4.53
C GLU A 256 1.96 -3.11 -3.83
N PRO A 257 2.16 -4.42 -4.05
CA PRO A 257 3.31 -5.13 -3.48
C PRO A 257 4.62 -4.58 -4.07
N ILE A 258 5.66 -4.51 -3.24
CA ILE A 258 6.99 -4.07 -3.69
C ILE A 258 7.96 -5.26 -3.82
N PRO A 259 9.01 -5.16 -4.65
CA PRO A 259 10.07 -6.16 -4.73
C PRO A 259 10.71 -6.47 -3.38
N PHE A 260 11.09 -7.74 -3.18
CA PHE A 260 11.64 -8.23 -1.90
C PHE A 260 12.89 -7.46 -1.44
N ASP A 261 13.82 -7.18 -2.35
CA ASP A 261 15.04 -6.45 -2.00
C ASP A 261 14.75 -5.01 -1.58
N GLN A 262 13.84 -4.33 -2.28
CA GLN A 262 13.38 -3.00 -1.90
C GLN A 262 12.73 -3.03 -0.51
N GLN A 263 11.88 -4.03 -0.25
CA GLN A 263 11.28 -4.22 1.07
C GLN A 263 12.35 -4.39 2.14
N LYS A 264 13.37 -5.21 1.90
CA LYS A 264 14.45 -5.44 2.87
C LYS A 264 15.20 -4.15 3.19
N THR A 265 15.56 -3.34 2.19
CA THR A 265 16.20 -2.04 2.40
C THR A 265 15.31 -1.09 3.19
N MET A 266 14.00 -1.06 2.92
CA MET A 266 13.06 -0.23 3.67
C MET A 266 12.87 -0.71 5.12
N GLN A 267 12.87 -2.03 5.36
CA GLN A 267 12.84 -2.61 6.71
C GLN A 267 14.08 -2.18 7.51
N GLU A 268 15.26 -2.22 6.91
CA GLU A 268 16.52 -1.75 7.52
C GLU A 268 16.46 -0.25 7.82
N ALA A 269 15.91 0.57 6.92
CA ALA A 269 15.71 2.00 7.14
C ALA A 269 14.75 2.28 8.32
N CYS A 270 13.66 1.53 8.46
CA CYS A 270 12.77 1.62 9.62
C CYS A 270 13.49 1.25 10.93
N TYR A 271 14.36 0.24 10.91
CA TYR A 271 15.14 -0.14 12.09
C TYR A 271 16.13 0.95 12.48
N HIS A 272 16.83 1.54 11.51
CA HIS A 272 17.72 2.67 11.73
C HIS A 272 16.96 3.88 12.31
N ALA A 273 15.82 4.23 11.73
CA ALA A 273 14.95 5.32 12.22
C ALA A 273 14.45 5.09 13.65
N LEU A 274 14.31 3.83 14.08
CA LEU A 274 13.89 3.46 15.43
C LEU A 274 15.06 3.18 16.38
N LYS A 275 16.31 3.41 15.94
CA LYS A 275 17.54 3.08 16.68
C LYS A 275 17.59 1.61 17.15
N LEU A 276 17.03 0.71 16.35
CA LEU A 276 17.05 -0.73 16.61
C LEU A 276 18.30 -1.37 15.98
N GLY A 277 18.95 -2.25 16.73
CA GLY A 277 20.02 -3.08 16.18
C GLY A 277 19.48 -4.03 15.11
N VAL A 278 20.16 -4.12 13.97
CA VAL A 278 19.92 -5.16 12.97
C VAL A 278 20.44 -6.47 13.57
N GLY A 279 19.57 -7.21 14.26
CA GLY A 279 19.93 -8.49 14.86
C GLY A 279 20.49 -9.45 13.80
N GLY A 280 21.56 -10.18 14.13
CA GLY A 280 22.20 -11.11 13.19
C GLY A 280 21.25 -12.21 12.68
N ARG A 281 21.38 -12.56 11.38
CA ARG A 281 20.79 -13.70 10.65
C ARG A 281 19.36 -14.12 11.05
N GLY A 282 18.45 -13.16 11.23
CA GLY A 282 17.02 -13.41 11.41
C GLY A 282 16.16 -12.46 10.58
N ASN A 283 14.93 -12.86 10.26
CA ASN A 283 13.96 -11.97 9.63
C ASN A 283 13.65 -10.81 10.59
N LEU A 284 13.69 -9.58 10.08
CA LEU A 284 13.33 -8.39 10.85
C LEU A 284 11.86 -8.49 11.25
N GLN A 285 11.57 -8.24 12.53
CA GLN A 285 10.21 -8.25 13.07
C GLN A 285 9.61 -6.86 13.02
N PHE A 286 8.28 -6.79 12.90
CA PHE A 286 7.54 -5.54 12.96
C PHE A 286 7.90 -4.75 14.25
N PRO A 287 8.35 -3.49 14.14
CA PRO A 287 8.91 -2.78 15.28
C PRO A 287 7.90 -1.90 16.03
N GLY A 288 6.67 -1.75 15.52
CA GLY A 288 5.69 -0.82 16.09
C GLY A 288 5.32 -1.11 17.55
N SER A 289 5.06 -0.06 18.32
CA SER A 289 4.75 -0.15 19.76
C SER A 289 3.44 -0.91 20.03
N HIS A 290 3.36 -1.74 21.08
CA HIS A 290 2.20 -2.56 21.42
C HIS A 290 1.67 -2.23 22.81
N PRO A 291 0.39 -1.79 22.94
CA PRO A 291 -0.22 -1.52 24.23
C PRO A 291 -0.44 -2.79 25.07
N VAL A 292 -0.26 -2.65 26.38
CA VAL A 292 -0.64 -3.65 27.39
C VAL A 292 -2.04 -3.37 27.94
N SER A 293 -2.77 -4.42 28.32
CA SER A 293 -4.11 -4.24 28.88
C SER A 293 -4.04 -3.56 30.25
N LEU A 294 -4.91 -2.58 30.48
CA LEU A 294 -5.13 -1.96 31.78
C LEU A 294 -5.64 -3.02 32.76
N ASN A 295 -4.97 -3.14 33.89
CA ASN A 295 -5.29 -4.05 34.98
C ASN A 295 -5.06 -3.32 36.31
N ARG A 296 -5.49 -3.92 37.42
CA ARG A 296 -5.40 -3.28 38.74
C ARG A 296 -3.96 -2.98 39.18
N ASP A 297 -2.98 -3.75 38.71
CA ASP A 297 -1.58 -3.55 39.07
C ASP A 297 -0.98 -2.32 38.34
N ASN A 298 -1.20 -2.24 37.03
CA ASN A 298 -0.63 -1.16 36.22
C ASN A 298 -1.49 0.11 36.21
N GLN A 299 -2.71 0.07 36.74
CA GLN A 299 -3.55 1.25 36.95
C GLN A 299 -2.86 2.32 37.81
N GLN A 300 -1.97 1.91 38.73
CA GLN A 300 -1.17 2.82 39.53
C GLN A 300 -0.28 3.73 38.68
N LEU A 301 0.09 3.34 37.45
CA LEU A 301 0.84 4.19 36.52
C LEU A 301 0.10 5.49 36.21
N LEU A 302 -1.24 5.44 36.09
CA LEU A 302 -2.08 6.61 35.86
C LEU A 302 -2.05 7.60 37.04
N ARG A 303 -1.71 7.13 38.26
CA ARG A 303 -1.55 7.98 39.46
C ARG A 303 -0.13 8.56 39.57
N GLN A 304 0.86 7.93 38.95
CA GLN A 304 2.28 8.26 39.10
C GLN A 304 2.82 9.13 37.96
N ARG A 305 2.18 9.10 36.79
CA ARG A 305 2.65 9.77 35.57
C ARG A 305 1.50 10.47 34.89
N TYR A 306 1.79 11.48 34.08
CA TYR A 306 0.79 12.14 33.26
C TYR A 306 0.44 11.31 32.03
N TYR A 307 -0.86 11.20 31.76
CA TYR A 307 -1.40 10.47 30.63
C TYR A 307 -2.35 11.32 29.82
N TYR A 308 -2.28 11.14 28.50
CA TYR A 308 -3.39 11.42 27.61
C TYR A 308 -4.26 10.19 27.42
N ALA A 309 -5.52 10.43 27.05
CA ALA A 309 -6.46 9.41 26.62
C ALA A 309 -6.94 9.70 25.19
N THR A 310 -7.16 8.63 24.42
CA THR A 310 -7.82 8.64 23.13
C THR A 310 -8.73 7.43 22.99
N TRP A 311 -9.60 7.42 21.98
CA TRP A 311 -10.45 6.27 21.71
C TRP A 311 -9.64 5.17 21.01
N LYS A 312 -9.95 3.91 21.34
CA LYS A 312 -9.40 2.76 20.64
C LYS A 312 -10.28 2.50 19.42
N ALA A 313 -9.82 2.92 18.23
CA ALA A 313 -10.59 2.72 17.02
C ALA A 313 -10.57 1.24 16.63
N ASP A 314 -11.63 0.79 15.96
CA ASP A 314 -11.67 -0.52 15.34
C ASP A 314 -11.23 -0.39 13.88
N GLY A 315 -9.95 -0.62 13.63
CA GLY A 315 -9.34 -0.49 12.32
C GLY A 315 -8.10 -1.35 12.15
N THR A 316 -7.56 -1.34 10.93
CA THR A 316 -6.31 -2.05 10.62
C THR A 316 -5.13 -1.16 10.92
N ARG A 317 -4.27 -1.59 11.84
CA ARG A 317 -3.03 -0.89 12.15
C ARG A 317 -2.07 -0.97 10.96
N TYR A 318 -1.59 0.19 10.53
CA TYR A 318 -0.48 0.34 9.61
C TYR A 318 0.53 1.33 10.19
N MET A 319 1.82 1.05 10.03
CA MET A 319 2.80 2.14 9.99
C MET A 319 2.85 2.67 8.55
N MET A 320 3.30 3.91 8.37
CA MET A 320 3.47 4.48 7.04
C MET A 320 4.85 5.11 6.92
N LEU A 321 5.61 4.66 5.93
CA LEU A 321 6.88 5.25 5.54
C LEU A 321 6.65 6.15 4.33
N ILE A 322 6.98 7.43 4.47
CA ILE A 322 6.88 8.43 3.39
C ILE A 322 8.27 8.65 2.82
N THR A 323 8.41 8.49 1.51
CA THR A 323 9.62 8.82 0.75
C THR A 323 9.28 9.80 -0.36
N TRP A 324 10.30 10.25 -1.09
CA TRP A 324 10.14 11.18 -2.20
C TRP A 324 9.45 10.54 -3.43
N ASP A 325 9.62 9.22 -3.61
CA ASP A 325 9.06 8.44 -4.73
C ASP A 325 7.68 7.80 -4.44
N GLY A 326 7.21 7.88 -3.19
CA GLY A 326 5.89 7.39 -2.81
C GLY A 326 5.68 7.23 -1.31
N CYS A 327 4.51 6.69 -0.95
CA CYS A 327 4.18 6.32 0.42
C CYS A 327 4.05 4.80 0.52
N TYR A 328 4.42 4.23 1.66
CA TYR A 328 4.43 2.79 1.88
C TYR A 328 3.69 2.45 3.16
N LEU A 329 2.59 1.71 3.04
CA LEU A 329 1.87 1.13 4.17
C LEU A 329 2.62 -0.12 4.63
N ILE A 330 2.78 -0.25 5.95
CA ILE A 330 3.52 -1.31 6.60
C ILE A 330 2.58 -2.04 7.56
N ASP A 331 2.29 -3.31 7.26
CA ASP A 331 1.40 -4.12 8.07
C ASP A 331 2.12 -4.76 9.28
N ARG A 332 1.38 -5.51 10.11
CA ARG A 332 1.93 -6.22 11.28
C ARG A 332 2.87 -7.38 10.92
N LYS A 333 2.85 -7.86 9.68
CA LYS A 333 3.79 -8.87 9.15
C LYS A 333 5.09 -8.21 8.66
N PHE A 334 5.19 -6.89 8.77
CA PHE A 334 6.29 -6.06 8.29
C PHE A 334 6.44 -6.10 6.76
N CYS A 335 5.31 -6.32 6.07
CA CYS A 335 5.20 -6.25 4.61
C CYS A 335 4.86 -4.82 4.18
N PHE A 336 5.46 -4.40 3.07
CA PHE A 336 5.34 -3.05 2.54
C PHE A 336 4.46 -3.06 1.30
N ARG A 337 3.53 -2.09 1.22
CA ARG A 337 2.71 -1.87 0.04
C ARG A 337 2.71 -0.39 -0.34
N ARG A 338 3.04 -0.11 -1.60
CA ARG A 338 3.15 1.25 -2.13
C ARG A 338 1.76 1.83 -2.36
N VAL A 339 1.55 3.08 -1.96
CA VAL A 339 0.34 3.87 -2.21
C VAL A 339 0.73 5.24 -2.75
N GLN A 340 0.02 5.70 -3.78
CA GLN A 340 0.24 7.03 -4.34
C GLN A 340 -0.43 8.08 -3.45
N MET A 341 0.38 8.87 -2.75
CA MET A 341 -0.09 9.98 -1.91
C MET A 341 0.98 11.07 -1.83
N ARG A 342 0.55 12.31 -1.58
CA ARG A 342 1.45 13.47 -1.57
C ARG A 342 1.63 14.11 -0.18
N PHE A 343 2.83 14.05 0.37
CA PHE A 343 3.14 14.68 1.67
C PHE A 343 4.18 15.81 1.47
N PRO A 344 3.72 17.07 1.33
CA PRO A 344 4.62 18.20 1.20
C PRO A 344 5.29 18.53 2.54
N CYS A 345 6.56 18.94 2.51
CA CYS A 345 7.21 19.56 3.66
C CYS A 345 6.64 20.96 3.91
N LYS A 346 6.92 21.51 5.09
CA LYS A 346 6.56 22.87 5.47
C LYS A 346 7.10 23.91 4.48
N PHE A 347 6.26 24.90 4.17
CA PHE A 347 6.56 25.99 3.24
C PHE A 347 7.78 26.81 3.70
N SER A 348 8.79 26.92 2.83
CA SER A 348 9.88 27.88 2.94
C SER A 348 9.63 28.98 1.92
N ASN A 349 8.96 30.06 2.32
CA ASN A 349 8.77 31.33 1.60
C ASN A 349 8.27 31.32 0.13
N LYS A 350 7.99 30.16 -0.47
CA LYS A 350 7.44 29.99 -1.82
C LYS A 350 6.00 29.47 -1.77
N VAL A 351 5.22 29.81 -2.78
CA VAL A 351 3.78 29.45 -2.91
C VAL A 351 3.56 27.94 -3.12
N ILE A 352 4.58 27.21 -3.56
CA ILE A 352 4.55 25.78 -3.85
C ILE A 352 5.56 25.06 -2.95
N PRO A 353 5.20 23.98 -2.25
CA PRO A 353 6.17 23.15 -1.52
C PRO A 353 7.17 22.53 -2.50
N GLU A 354 8.41 22.97 -2.47
CA GLU A 354 9.47 22.46 -3.37
C GLU A 354 9.96 21.06 -2.98
N LYS A 355 9.62 20.59 -1.77
CA LYS A 355 10.13 19.33 -1.23
C LYS A 355 9.00 18.51 -0.62
N THR A 356 8.96 17.23 -0.96
CA THR A 356 8.19 16.20 -0.26
C THR A 356 9.01 15.61 0.87
N HIS A 357 8.35 14.94 1.80
CA HIS A 357 9.04 14.23 2.87
C HIS A 357 9.90 13.08 2.33
N HIS A 358 11.02 12.79 3.00
CA HIS A 358 11.84 11.63 2.66
C HIS A 358 12.32 10.86 3.90
N PHE A 359 11.87 9.60 4.04
CA PHE A 359 12.06 8.78 5.25
C PHE A 359 11.42 9.43 6.49
N THR A 360 10.16 9.81 6.37
CA THR A 360 9.29 10.14 7.51
C THR A 360 8.49 8.89 7.88
N LEU A 361 8.55 8.47 9.15
CA LEU A 361 7.93 7.22 9.63
C LEU A 361 6.82 7.55 10.64
N LEU A 362 5.60 7.13 10.30
CA LEU A 362 4.37 7.40 11.06
C LEU A 362 3.75 6.09 11.60
N ASP A 363 3.08 6.16 12.76
CA ASP A 363 2.28 5.05 13.30
C ASP A 363 0.80 5.46 13.32
N GLY A 364 -0.06 4.58 12.81
CA GLY A 364 -1.46 4.91 12.61
C GLY A 364 -2.38 3.71 12.50
N GLU A 365 -3.64 4.02 12.20
CA GLU A 365 -4.73 3.06 12.10
C GLU A 365 -5.64 3.47 10.94
N MET A 366 -5.87 2.54 10.02
CA MET A 366 -6.81 2.70 8.92
C MET A 366 -8.20 2.33 9.40
N ILE A 367 -9.13 3.29 9.32
CA ILE A 367 -10.54 3.11 9.65
C ILE A 367 -11.40 3.30 8.40
N ILE A 368 -12.65 2.86 8.50
CA ILE A 368 -13.70 3.12 7.53
C ILE A 368 -14.76 3.94 8.23
N ASP A 369 -14.86 5.21 7.87
CA ASP A 369 -15.95 6.07 8.31
C ASP A 369 -17.17 5.78 7.43
N THR A 370 -18.33 5.56 8.05
CA THR A 370 -19.61 5.44 7.35
C THR A 370 -20.45 6.66 7.69
N ASP A 371 -20.82 7.44 6.67
CA ASP A 371 -21.72 8.57 6.85
C ASP A 371 -23.10 8.06 7.31
N PRO A 372 -23.63 8.55 8.45
CA PRO A 372 -24.88 8.05 9.00
C PRO A 372 -26.12 8.38 8.14
N ASN A 373 -26.05 9.39 7.29
CA ASN A 373 -27.15 9.85 6.44
C ASN A 373 -27.07 9.24 5.03
N THR A 374 -25.87 9.22 4.44
CA THR A 374 -25.69 8.78 3.05
C THR A 374 -25.27 7.31 2.93
N HIS A 375 -24.86 6.68 4.05
CA HIS A 375 -24.21 5.36 4.09
C HIS A 375 -22.94 5.26 3.23
N LYS A 376 -22.43 6.40 2.73
CA LYS A 376 -21.19 6.45 1.99
C LYS A 376 -20.05 6.11 2.94
N GLN A 377 -19.24 5.14 2.53
CA GLN A 377 -18.05 4.76 3.26
C GLN A 377 -16.84 5.53 2.72
N GLU A 378 -15.94 5.95 3.60
CA GLU A 378 -14.68 6.59 3.25
C GLU A 378 -13.54 6.05 4.12
N ARG A 379 -12.41 5.72 3.51
CA ARG A 379 -11.21 5.30 4.26
C ARG A 379 -10.50 6.51 4.84
N ARG A 380 -10.05 6.36 6.09
CA ARG A 380 -9.28 7.38 6.79
C ARG A 380 -8.13 6.77 7.58
N TYR A 381 -6.94 7.27 7.34
CA TYR A 381 -5.75 6.92 8.11
C TYR A 381 -5.57 7.89 9.28
N LEU A 382 -5.77 7.38 10.49
CA LEU A 382 -5.60 8.10 11.75
C LEU A 382 -4.17 7.93 12.26
N ILE A 383 -3.35 8.96 12.12
CA ILE A 383 -1.96 8.95 12.61
C ILE A 383 -1.95 9.35 14.08
N TYR A 384 -1.40 8.51 14.95
CA TYR A 384 -1.34 8.78 16.39
C TYR A 384 0.07 9.02 16.93
N ASP A 385 1.13 8.63 16.20
CA ASP A 385 2.51 8.93 16.58
C ASP A 385 3.42 9.14 15.34
N VAL A 386 4.57 9.77 15.55
CA VAL A 386 5.62 9.99 14.55
C VAL A 386 6.97 9.61 15.14
N MET A 387 7.68 8.72 14.46
CA MET A 387 8.94 8.16 14.96
C MET A 387 10.15 8.78 14.27
N ALA A 388 9.99 9.26 13.03
CA ALA A 388 11.04 9.98 12.33
C ALA A 388 10.43 10.99 11.35
N ILE A 389 11.12 12.11 11.13
CA ILE A 389 10.79 13.11 10.11
C ILE A 389 12.04 13.37 9.30
N ASN A 390 11.95 13.18 7.98
CA ASN A 390 13.05 13.46 7.06
C ASN A 390 14.39 12.82 7.49
N GLN A 391 14.39 11.51 7.78
CA GLN A 391 15.50 10.71 8.33
C GLN A 391 15.88 10.98 9.79
N LEU A 392 15.42 12.09 10.39
CA LEU A 392 15.71 12.39 11.80
C LEU A 392 14.81 11.57 12.72
N SER A 393 15.43 10.70 13.54
CA SER A 393 14.75 9.94 14.58
C SER A 393 14.22 10.85 15.69
N LEU A 394 12.94 10.71 16.04
CA LEU A 394 12.26 11.42 17.12
C LEU A 394 11.92 10.52 18.31
N THR A 395 12.32 9.25 18.28
CA THR A 395 11.92 8.23 19.27
C THR A 395 12.27 8.56 20.73
N GLU A 396 13.35 9.31 20.97
CA GLU A 396 13.76 9.73 22.32
C GLU A 396 13.00 10.94 22.85
N LEU A 397 12.31 11.69 21.99
CA LEU A 397 11.52 12.85 22.41
C LEU A 397 10.28 12.40 23.18
N PRO A 398 9.79 13.19 24.15
CA PRO A 398 8.51 12.94 24.80
C PRO A 398 7.34 12.86 23.81
N PHE A 399 6.33 12.04 24.11
CA PHE A 399 5.16 11.86 23.23
C PHE A 399 4.49 13.17 22.84
N HIS A 400 4.30 14.11 23.78
CA HIS A 400 3.63 15.38 23.48
C HIS A 400 4.39 16.24 22.45
N GLU A 401 5.73 16.18 22.42
CA GLU A 401 6.55 16.86 21.42
C GLU A 401 6.39 16.20 20.06
N ARG A 402 6.49 14.86 20.00
CA ARG A 402 6.25 14.10 18.76
C ARG A 402 4.86 14.37 18.20
N TRP A 403 3.83 14.37 19.05
CA TRP A 403 2.45 14.64 18.66
C TRP A 403 2.23 16.08 18.17
N LYS A 404 2.98 17.06 18.70
CA LYS A 404 3.01 18.44 18.21
C LYS A 404 3.74 18.54 16.86
N MET A 405 4.88 17.87 16.71
CA MET A 405 5.64 17.83 15.46
C MET A 405 4.83 17.17 14.34
N LEU A 406 4.10 16.09 14.63
CA LEU A 406 3.18 15.46 13.69
C LEU A 406 2.19 16.47 13.11
N GLU A 407 1.57 17.30 13.95
CA GLU A 407 0.66 18.34 13.48
C GLU A 407 1.40 19.38 12.62
N LYS A 408 2.51 19.93 13.13
CA LYS A 408 3.21 21.07 12.51
C LYS A 408 3.96 20.74 11.22
N GLU A 409 4.53 19.54 11.13
CA GLU A 409 5.45 19.18 10.05
C GLU A 409 4.79 18.28 9.00
N VAL A 410 3.71 17.57 9.33
CA VAL A 410 3.06 16.61 8.40
C VAL A 410 1.64 17.03 8.06
N ILE A 411 0.82 17.31 9.08
CA ILE A 411 -0.63 17.48 8.90
C ILE A 411 -0.97 18.89 8.41
N GLU A 412 -0.42 19.92 9.05
CA GLU A 412 -0.64 21.31 8.65
C GLU A 412 -0.14 21.59 7.22
N PRO A 413 1.10 21.23 6.81
CA PRO A 413 1.56 21.47 5.44
C PRO A 413 0.68 20.82 4.37
N ARG A 414 0.28 19.56 4.61
CA ARG A 414 -0.62 18.82 3.71
C ARG A 414 -2.00 19.47 3.61
N ASN A 415 -2.60 19.84 4.74
CA ASN A 415 -3.92 20.47 4.76
C ASN A 415 -3.88 21.86 4.10
N MET A 416 -2.84 22.66 4.36
CA MET A 416 -2.66 23.96 3.73
C MET A 416 -2.55 23.83 2.21
N GLU A 417 -1.72 22.90 1.71
CA GLU A 417 -1.59 22.66 0.26
C GLU A 417 -2.92 22.20 -0.34
N ARG A 418 -3.62 21.26 0.30
CA ARG A 418 -4.94 20.79 -0.14
C ARG A 418 -5.97 21.93 -0.19
N ASP A 419 -6.01 22.78 0.83
CA ASP A 419 -6.96 23.90 0.91
C ASP A 419 -6.63 25.02 -0.10
N THR A 420 -5.36 25.21 -0.43
CA THR A 420 -4.92 26.10 -1.51
C THR A 420 -5.32 25.53 -2.87
N LEU A 421 -5.11 24.22 -3.10
CA LEU A 421 -5.44 23.57 -4.36
C LEU A 421 -6.94 23.45 -4.61
N SER A 422 -7.74 23.21 -3.58
CA SER A 422 -9.20 23.11 -3.73
C SER A 422 -9.85 24.43 -4.19
N LYS A 423 -9.18 25.56 -3.96
CA LYS A 423 -9.60 26.89 -4.41
C LYS A 423 -8.97 27.29 -5.75
N SER A 424 -7.99 26.54 -6.24
CA SER A 424 -7.34 26.81 -7.52
C SER A 424 -8.24 26.34 -8.67
N PRO A 425 -8.44 27.16 -9.73
CA PRO A 425 -9.15 26.71 -10.93
C PRO A 425 -8.37 25.63 -11.69
N GLU A 426 -7.05 25.57 -11.50
CA GLU A 426 -6.14 24.61 -12.12
C GLU A 426 -5.21 24.03 -11.04
N PRO A 427 -5.69 23.07 -10.23
CA PRO A 427 -4.84 22.42 -9.24
C PRO A 427 -3.86 21.49 -9.94
N TYR A 428 -2.56 21.59 -9.62
CA TYR A 428 -1.56 20.69 -10.19
C TYR A 428 -1.67 19.26 -9.65
N TYR A 429 -2.27 19.07 -8.46
CA TYR A 429 -2.46 17.77 -7.81
C TYR A 429 -3.90 17.62 -7.29
N ARG A 430 -4.45 16.40 -7.38
CA ARG A 430 -5.82 16.04 -7.03
C ARG A 430 -5.86 15.16 -5.79
N TYR A 431 -6.09 15.78 -4.64
CA TYR A 431 -6.22 15.09 -3.34
C TYR A 431 -7.46 14.18 -3.25
N ASP A 432 -8.48 14.44 -4.06
CA ASP A 432 -9.73 13.67 -4.15
C ASP A 432 -9.54 12.27 -4.77
N LEU A 433 -8.45 12.06 -5.51
CA LEU A 433 -8.11 10.76 -6.09
C LEU A 433 -7.30 9.86 -5.16
N GLU A 434 -6.86 10.37 -4.02
CA GLU A 434 -6.08 9.56 -3.09
C GLU A 434 -6.91 8.42 -2.49
N PRO A 435 -6.29 7.25 -2.23
CA PRO A 435 -7.02 6.05 -1.80
C PRO A 435 -7.67 6.17 -0.42
N PHE A 436 -7.25 7.15 0.39
CA PHE A 436 -7.81 7.43 1.71
C PHE A 436 -7.46 8.84 2.19
N SER A 437 -8.29 9.38 3.07
CA SER A 437 -8.01 10.64 3.76
C SER A 437 -7.03 10.45 4.91
N VAL A 438 -6.29 11.49 5.29
CA VAL A 438 -5.29 11.45 6.37
C VAL A 438 -5.69 12.42 7.46
N ARG A 439 -5.62 11.99 8.73
CA ARG A 439 -5.95 12.83 9.88
C ARG A 439 -5.08 12.49 11.08
N ARG A 440 -4.71 13.50 11.87
CA ARG A 440 -4.11 13.29 13.18
C ARG A 440 -5.15 12.78 14.17
N LYS A 441 -4.83 11.72 14.91
CA LYS A 441 -5.66 11.23 16.00
C LYS A 441 -5.59 12.18 17.19
N GLY A 442 -6.76 12.54 17.72
CA GLY A 442 -6.90 13.42 18.87
C GLY A 442 -6.51 12.71 20.17
N PHE A 443 -5.85 13.44 21.07
CA PHE A 443 -5.54 13.02 22.43
C PHE A 443 -6.02 14.10 23.40
N TRP A 444 -6.59 13.67 24.53
CA TRP A 444 -7.18 14.56 25.52
C TRP A 444 -6.65 14.24 26.92
N LEU A 445 -6.72 15.22 27.81
CA LEU A 445 -6.40 15.03 29.22
C LEU A 445 -7.36 14.02 29.87
N LEU A 446 -6.89 13.32 30.91
CA LEU A 446 -7.70 12.35 31.66
C LEU A 446 -9.02 12.94 32.18
N SER A 447 -9.04 14.22 32.56
CA SER A 447 -10.24 14.93 33.00
C SER A 447 -11.36 14.98 31.94
N THR A 448 -11.04 14.69 30.68
CA THR A 448 -11.99 14.69 29.56
C THR A 448 -12.54 13.29 29.25
N VAL A 449 -12.05 12.24 29.91
CA VAL A 449 -12.42 10.84 29.60
C VAL A 449 -13.92 10.60 29.71
N THR A 450 -14.61 11.20 30.70
CA THR A 450 -16.08 11.11 30.80
C THR A 450 -16.79 11.62 29.54
N LYS A 451 -16.33 12.75 28.98
CA LYS A 451 -16.88 13.30 27.73
C LYS A 451 -16.49 12.46 26.52
N LEU A 452 -15.29 11.88 26.55
CA LEU A 452 -14.80 11.00 25.48
C LEU A 452 -15.68 9.75 25.37
N LEU A 453 -15.94 9.06 26.48
CA LEU A 453 -16.77 7.85 26.53
C LEU A 453 -18.25 8.13 26.24
N ARG A 454 -18.85 9.15 26.89
CA ARG A 454 -20.31 9.34 26.85
C ARG A 454 -20.82 10.22 25.71
N LYS A 455 -19.94 10.98 25.04
CA LYS A 455 -20.35 11.93 23.99
C LYS A 455 -19.59 11.74 22.70
N PHE A 456 -18.26 11.66 22.75
CA PHE A 456 -17.45 11.61 21.54
C PHE A 456 -17.54 10.25 20.84
N ILE A 457 -17.27 9.15 21.56
CA ILE A 457 -17.29 7.79 21.00
C ILE A 457 -18.66 7.42 20.38
N PRO A 458 -19.81 7.67 21.03
CA PRO A 458 -21.11 7.39 20.45
C PRO A 458 -21.43 8.22 19.19
N GLY A 459 -20.74 9.34 18.99
CA GLY A 459 -20.90 10.20 17.81
C GLY A 459 -19.90 9.92 16.68
N LEU A 460 -19.06 8.88 16.80
CA LEU A 460 -18.11 8.52 15.76
C LEU A 460 -18.83 7.85 14.57
N SER A 461 -18.33 8.12 13.37
CA SER A 461 -18.72 7.45 12.13
C SER A 461 -18.06 6.08 11.92
N HIS A 462 -17.32 5.59 12.91
CA HIS A 462 -16.63 4.29 12.89
C HIS A 462 -16.70 3.66 14.28
N ALA A 463 -16.52 2.33 14.33
CA ALA A 463 -16.54 1.59 15.58
C ALA A 463 -15.31 1.88 16.46
N SER A 464 -15.52 1.77 17.77
CA SER A 464 -14.50 1.96 18.80
C SER A 464 -14.75 0.99 19.95
N ASP A 465 -13.73 0.26 20.38
CA ASP A 465 -13.85 -0.82 21.37
C ASP A 465 -13.25 -0.48 22.75
N GLY A 466 -12.88 0.79 22.97
CA GLY A 466 -12.47 1.28 24.28
C GLY A 466 -11.57 2.51 24.22
N LEU A 467 -10.54 2.53 25.07
CA LEU A 467 -9.62 3.66 25.24
C LEU A 467 -8.16 3.22 25.15
N ILE A 468 -7.31 4.15 24.72
CA ILE A 468 -5.85 4.05 24.80
C ILE A 468 -5.35 5.17 25.71
N PHE A 469 -4.47 4.83 26.65
CA PHE A 469 -3.78 5.77 27.51
C PHE A 469 -2.31 5.82 27.12
N GLN A 470 -1.87 6.99 26.68
CA GLN A 470 -0.50 7.27 26.25
C GLN A 470 0.16 8.22 27.24
N GLY A 471 1.30 7.84 27.80
CA GLY A 471 2.03 8.68 28.72
C GLY A 471 2.56 9.94 28.02
N TRP A 472 2.42 11.09 28.69
CA TRP A 472 2.73 12.42 28.15
C TRP A 472 4.23 12.61 27.85
N ASP A 473 5.06 12.07 28.75
CA ASP A 473 6.53 12.14 28.72
C ASP A 473 7.19 10.92 28.05
N ASP A 474 6.41 9.97 27.55
CA ASP A 474 6.93 8.68 27.17
C ASP A 474 7.71 8.78 25.85
N PRO A 475 8.97 8.29 25.80
CA PRO A 475 9.65 8.07 24.53
C PRO A 475 8.90 7.00 23.73
N TYR A 476 9.15 6.93 22.43
CA TYR A 476 8.60 5.85 21.61
C TYR A 476 9.32 4.54 21.96
N VAL A 477 8.58 3.56 22.48
CA VAL A 477 9.12 2.24 22.81
C VAL A 477 8.69 1.24 21.74
N PRO A 478 9.63 0.71 20.93
CA PRO A 478 9.34 -0.34 19.97
C PRO A 478 8.79 -1.61 20.65
N ARG A 479 7.89 -2.32 19.98
CA ARG A 479 7.25 -3.55 20.49
C ARG A 479 6.50 -3.29 21.82
N THR A 480 6.44 -4.25 22.73
CA THR A 480 5.64 -4.13 23.96
C THR A 480 6.07 -2.95 24.82
N HIS A 481 5.12 -2.05 25.09
CA HIS A 481 5.33 -0.88 25.93
C HIS A 481 4.43 -0.94 27.16
N GLU A 482 5.04 -1.18 28.32
CA GLU A 482 4.32 -1.30 29.60
C GLU A 482 3.66 0.00 30.08
N GLY A 483 4.12 1.15 29.57
CA GLY A 483 3.53 2.46 29.82
C GLY A 483 2.38 2.82 28.89
N LEU A 484 2.20 2.11 27.77
CA LEU A 484 1.11 2.34 26.82
C LEU A 484 -0.04 1.37 27.13
N LEU A 485 -1.14 1.91 27.65
CA LEU A 485 -2.23 1.09 28.20
C LEU A 485 -3.43 1.08 27.25
N LYS A 486 -4.11 -0.06 27.14
CA LYS A 486 -5.41 -0.19 26.48
C LYS A 486 -6.47 -0.65 27.48
N TRP A 487 -7.60 0.00 27.46
CA TRP A 487 -8.82 -0.44 28.13
C TRP A 487 -9.88 -0.77 27.09
N LYS A 488 -10.65 -1.82 27.33
CA LYS A 488 -11.76 -2.24 26.48
C LYS A 488 -13.01 -2.34 27.34
N PHE A 489 -14.16 -2.10 26.71
CA PHE A 489 -15.44 -2.40 27.33
C PHE A 489 -15.48 -3.87 27.78
N PRO A 490 -15.88 -4.19 29.02
CA PRO A 490 -15.92 -5.56 29.54
C PRO A 490 -16.58 -6.56 28.59
N GLU A 491 -17.70 -6.17 28.00
CA GLU A 491 -18.51 -6.93 27.05
C GLU A 491 -17.83 -7.20 25.69
N LEU A 492 -16.78 -6.43 25.35
CA LEU A 492 -15.99 -6.60 24.13
C LEU A 492 -14.69 -7.38 24.38
N ASN A 493 -14.47 -7.88 25.59
CA ASN A 493 -13.36 -8.81 25.86
C ASN A 493 -13.74 -10.20 25.34
N SER A 494 -13.12 -10.57 24.22
CA SER A 494 -13.38 -11.83 23.55
C SER A 494 -12.13 -12.72 23.46
N VAL A 495 -12.37 -14.01 23.29
CA VAL A 495 -11.34 -15.03 23.01
C VAL A 495 -11.79 -15.82 21.78
N ASP A 496 -10.86 -16.06 20.86
CA ASP A 496 -11.08 -16.94 19.72
C ASP A 496 -10.76 -18.38 20.10
N PHE A 497 -11.77 -19.24 20.12
CA PHE A 497 -11.65 -20.68 20.36
C PHE A 497 -11.88 -21.46 19.08
N LEU A 498 -11.23 -22.61 18.94
CA LEU A 498 -11.70 -23.63 18.01
C LEU A 498 -12.81 -24.42 18.69
N PHE A 499 -13.98 -24.48 18.07
CA PHE A 499 -15.14 -25.17 18.61
C PHE A 499 -15.34 -26.51 17.90
N GLU A 500 -15.54 -27.58 18.66
CA GLU A 500 -15.89 -28.89 18.11
C GLU A 500 -17.05 -29.48 18.94
N LEU A 501 -18.02 -30.07 18.25
CA LEU A 501 -19.07 -30.88 18.87
C LEU A 501 -18.62 -32.33 18.96
N GLY A 502 -18.51 -32.85 20.18
CA GLY A 502 -18.22 -34.25 20.42
C GLY A 502 -19.38 -35.15 20.00
N VAL A 503 -19.08 -36.44 19.77
CA VAL A 503 -20.06 -37.47 19.36
C VAL A 503 -21.24 -37.59 20.35
N ASP A 504 -20.98 -37.28 21.63
CA ASP A 504 -21.97 -37.31 22.71
C ASP A 504 -22.78 -36.00 22.82
N GLY A 505 -22.66 -35.08 21.86
CA GLY A 505 -23.27 -33.74 21.92
C GLY A 505 -22.57 -32.76 22.86
N ARG A 506 -21.38 -33.11 23.38
CA ARG A 506 -20.61 -32.22 24.27
C ARG A 506 -19.92 -31.12 23.48
N GLU A 507 -20.05 -29.90 23.95
CA GLU A 507 -19.34 -28.73 23.44
C GLU A 507 -17.88 -28.75 23.90
N LEU A 508 -16.93 -28.68 22.95
CA LEU A 508 -15.50 -28.68 23.23
C LEU A 508 -14.86 -27.40 22.69
N LEU A 509 -14.13 -26.70 23.55
CA LEU A 509 -13.37 -25.49 23.19
C LEU A 509 -11.88 -25.76 23.23
N PHE A 510 -11.16 -25.36 22.18
CA PHE A 510 -9.72 -25.54 22.07
C PHE A 510 -8.99 -24.21 21.91
N LEU A 511 -7.86 -24.10 22.60
CA LEU A 511 -6.86 -23.05 22.43
C LEU A 511 -5.57 -23.63 21.85
N ASN A 512 -4.68 -22.75 21.36
CA ASN A 512 -3.33 -23.15 20.99
C ASN A 512 -2.40 -23.05 22.20
N GLU A 513 -1.55 -24.06 22.42
CA GLU A 513 -0.45 -23.99 23.38
C GLU A 513 0.80 -24.57 22.72
N ARG A 514 1.71 -23.67 22.29
CA ARG A 514 2.97 -24.06 21.63
C ARG A 514 2.74 -24.93 20.38
N GLY A 515 1.73 -24.59 19.58
CA GLY A 515 1.39 -25.30 18.35
C GLY A 515 0.55 -26.56 18.52
N LYS A 516 0.10 -26.87 19.75
CA LYS A 516 -0.79 -28.00 20.03
C LYS A 516 -2.18 -27.53 20.48
N LYS A 517 -3.22 -28.26 20.06
CA LYS A 517 -4.59 -28.05 20.56
C LYS A 517 -4.65 -28.38 22.06
N LYS A 518 -5.12 -27.43 22.86
CA LYS A 518 -5.38 -27.57 24.30
C LYS A 518 -6.88 -27.49 24.56
N LEU A 519 -7.47 -28.56 25.08
CA LEU A 519 -8.87 -28.59 25.46
C LEU A 519 -9.13 -27.75 26.71
N MET A 520 -10.14 -26.89 26.64
CA MET A 520 -10.67 -26.11 27.75
C MET A 520 -11.86 -26.88 28.35
N GLY A 521 -11.62 -27.58 29.45
CA GLY A 521 -12.66 -28.34 30.14
C GLY A 521 -13.56 -27.46 31.01
N GLY A 522 -14.84 -27.84 31.13
CA GLY A 522 -15.77 -27.32 32.15
C GLY A 522 -16.52 -26.04 31.79
N TYR A 523 -16.46 -25.58 30.54
CA TYR A 523 -17.17 -24.39 30.09
C TYR A 523 -18.21 -24.75 29.01
N ARG A 524 -19.38 -24.11 29.08
CA ARG A 524 -20.45 -24.20 28.07
C ARG A 524 -20.45 -22.99 27.16
N VAL A 525 -20.91 -23.16 25.93
CA VAL A 525 -21.07 -22.07 24.95
C VAL A 525 -22.54 -21.86 24.62
N VAL A 526 -22.98 -20.62 24.78
CA VAL A 526 -24.31 -20.19 24.37
C VAL A 526 -24.19 -19.50 23.02
N PHE A 527 -24.97 -19.94 22.04
CA PHE A 527 -25.11 -19.29 20.74
C PHE A 527 -26.33 -18.38 20.80
N LYS A 528 -26.17 -17.11 20.42
CA LYS A 528 -27.32 -16.21 20.23
C LYS A 528 -28.17 -16.70 19.05
N ASP A 529 -29.48 -16.46 19.10
CA ASP A 529 -30.59 -17.12 18.39
C ASP A 529 -30.50 -17.29 16.83
N GLU A 530 -29.39 -16.93 16.19
CA GLU A 530 -29.17 -17.02 14.74
C GLU A 530 -28.07 -18.02 14.31
N LEU A 531 -27.31 -18.60 15.25
CA LEU A 531 -26.18 -19.50 14.93
C LEU A 531 -26.44 -20.93 15.44
N ASP A 532 -26.54 -21.89 14.50
CA ASP A 532 -26.59 -23.32 14.84
C ASP A 532 -25.21 -23.81 15.30
N PRO A 533 -25.09 -24.39 16.52
CA PRO A 533 -23.85 -25.00 17.01
C PRO A 533 -23.25 -26.01 16.03
N ALA A 534 -24.08 -26.80 15.33
CA ALA A 534 -23.62 -27.81 14.39
C ALA A 534 -22.83 -27.19 13.22
N LEU A 535 -23.22 -26.01 12.76
CA LEU A 535 -22.55 -25.27 11.69
C LEU A 535 -21.25 -24.61 12.13
N CYS A 536 -21.04 -24.46 13.43
CA CYS A 536 -19.84 -23.88 14.02
C CYS A 536 -18.75 -24.93 14.33
N SER A 537 -19.10 -26.22 14.34
CA SER A 537 -18.16 -27.30 14.62
C SER A 537 -17.01 -27.33 13.60
N GLY A 538 -15.77 -27.43 14.09
CA GLY A 538 -14.56 -27.38 13.29
C GLY A 538 -14.13 -25.97 12.88
N LYS A 539 -14.84 -24.92 13.29
CA LYS A 539 -14.52 -23.53 12.99
C LYS A 539 -14.01 -22.79 14.22
N ILE A 540 -13.33 -21.67 13.96
CA ILE A 540 -12.94 -20.73 15.01
C ILE A 540 -14.13 -19.81 15.29
N ILE A 541 -14.51 -19.71 16.55
CA ILE A 541 -15.57 -18.84 17.05
C ILE A 541 -14.97 -17.80 18.00
N GLU A 542 -15.46 -16.58 17.92
CA GLU A 542 -15.13 -15.50 18.86
C GLU A 542 -16.18 -15.48 19.96
N CYS A 543 -15.76 -15.63 21.22
CA CYS A 543 -16.67 -15.69 22.35
C CYS A 543 -16.35 -14.60 23.38
N SER A 544 -17.38 -13.98 23.96
CA SER A 544 -17.27 -13.15 25.17
C SER A 544 -17.68 -13.93 26.40
N TRP A 545 -17.21 -13.53 27.58
CA TRP A 545 -17.52 -14.20 28.84
C TRP A 545 -18.74 -13.56 29.50
N ASP A 546 -19.77 -14.36 29.78
CA ASP A 546 -20.87 -13.96 30.65
C ASP A 546 -20.62 -14.47 32.07
N ALA A 547 -20.40 -13.53 32.99
CA ALA A 547 -20.12 -13.82 34.39
C ALA A 547 -21.36 -14.28 35.17
N GLU A 548 -22.57 -13.90 34.76
CA GLU A 548 -23.81 -14.28 35.44
C GLU A 548 -24.17 -15.74 35.14
N GLY A 549 -24.12 -16.13 33.86
CA GLY A 549 -24.34 -17.51 33.43
C GLY A 549 -23.14 -18.44 33.65
N ASN A 550 -21.94 -17.90 33.90
CA ASN A 550 -20.66 -18.65 33.91
C ASN A 550 -20.46 -19.45 32.60
N VAL A 551 -20.75 -18.80 31.47
CA VAL A 551 -20.73 -19.37 30.11
C VAL A 551 -20.00 -18.46 29.13
N TRP A 552 -19.48 -19.04 28.06
CA TRP A 552 -19.01 -18.30 26.90
C TRP A 552 -20.18 -18.02 25.97
N VAL A 553 -20.34 -16.78 25.51
CA VAL A 553 -21.36 -16.41 24.52
C VAL A 553 -20.69 -16.26 23.17
N CYS A 554 -21.09 -17.07 22.19
CA CYS A 554 -20.59 -16.96 20.82
C CYS A 554 -21.07 -15.64 20.20
N MET A 555 -20.12 -14.82 19.75
CA MET A 555 -20.38 -13.56 19.07
C MET A 555 -20.48 -13.76 17.56
N ARG A 556 -19.52 -14.50 16.98
CA ARG A 556 -19.42 -14.76 15.53
C ARG A 556 -18.44 -15.89 15.20
N THR A 557 -18.51 -16.40 13.98
CA THR A 557 -17.45 -17.24 13.39
C THR A 557 -16.32 -16.38 12.81
N ARG A 558 -15.08 -16.89 12.85
CA ARG A 558 -13.85 -16.22 12.39
C ARG A 558 -13.19 -16.99 11.22
N PRO A 559 -13.73 -16.89 9.99
CA PRO A 559 -13.15 -17.56 8.82
C PRO A 559 -11.79 -16.98 8.42
N ASP A 560 -11.47 -15.76 8.87
CA ASP A 560 -10.20 -15.06 8.66
C ASP A 560 -9.03 -15.70 9.42
N LYS A 561 -9.31 -16.53 10.42
CA LYS A 561 -8.30 -17.16 11.28
C LYS A 561 -8.10 -18.62 10.92
N SER A 562 -6.84 -19.04 10.87
CA SER A 562 -6.44 -20.43 10.72
C SER A 562 -6.13 -21.12 12.06
N THR A 563 -5.88 -20.35 13.13
CA THR A 563 -5.54 -20.88 14.46
C THR A 563 -6.29 -20.13 15.57
N PRO A 564 -6.78 -20.82 16.62
CA PRO A 564 -7.38 -20.16 17.78
C PRO A 564 -6.32 -19.37 18.57
N ASN A 565 -6.74 -18.62 19.58
CA ASN A 565 -5.80 -17.86 20.40
C ASN A 565 -4.81 -18.76 21.16
N GLU A 566 -3.61 -18.23 21.39
CA GLU A 566 -2.63 -18.81 22.30
C GLU A 566 -3.15 -18.79 23.75
N PHE A 567 -2.81 -19.81 24.53
CA PHE A 567 -3.20 -19.93 25.93
C PHE A 567 -2.72 -18.73 26.78
N ASN A 568 -1.59 -18.13 26.42
CA ASN A 568 -1.12 -16.90 27.06
C ASN A 568 -2.02 -15.69 26.77
N THR A 569 -2.59 -15.59 25.57
CA THR A 569 -3.58 -14.56 25.22
C THR A 569 -4.85 -14.77 26.03
N TYR A 570 -5.34 -16.00 26.10
CA TYR A 570 -6.48 -16.37 26.96
C TYR A 570 -6.26 -15.96 28.42
N LYS A 571 -5.10 -16.26 29.03
CA LYS A 571 -4.79 -15.84 30.41
C LYS A 571 -4.88 -14.32 30.60
N LYS A 572 -4.38 -13.55 29.62
CA LYS A 572 -4.44 -12.08 29.66
C LYS A 572 -5.88 -11.56 29.56
N VAL A 573 -6.69 -12.14 28.68
CA VAL A 573 -8.11 -11.78 28.53
C VAL A 573 -8.90 -12.16 29.79
N MET A 574 -8.70 -13.36 30.33
CA MET A 574 -9.32 -13.79 31.58
C MET A 574 -8.92 -12.93 32.78
N ARG A 575 -7.68 -12.45 32.82
CA ARG A 575 -7.26 -11.47 33.83
C ARG A 575 -8.05 -10.17 33.69
N SER A 576 -8.18 -9.65 32.47
CA SER A 576 -8.98 -8.45 32.18
C SER A 576 -10.45 -8.61 32.60
N ILE A 577 -11.04 -9.76 32.33
CA ILE A 577 -12.41 -10.11 32.73
C ILE A 577 -12.52 -10.17 34.27
N LYS A 578 -11.56 -10.80 34.95
CA LYS A 578 -11.54 -10.92 36.41
C LYS A 578 -11.35 -9.58 37.12
N ASP A 579 -10.48 -8.72 36.59
CA ASP A 579 -10.24 -7.39 37.16
C ASP A 579 -11.51 -6.51 37.08
N ASN A 580 -12.36 -6.80 36.08
CA ASN A 580 -13.67 -6.19 35.81
C ASN A 580 -13.66 -4.67 35.98
N ILE A 581 -12.73 -4.01 35.28
CA ILE A 581 -12.65 -2.56 35.26
C ILE A 581 -13.74 -2.06 34.30
N THR A 582 -14.94 -1.82 34.83
CA THR A 582 -16.07 -1.27 34.05
C THR A 582 -15.85 0.21 33.74
N GLU A 583 -16.71 0.80 32.89
CA GLU A 583 -16.70 2.25 32.65
C GLU A 583 -16.79 3.03 33.98
N GLU A 584 -17.70 2.66 34.87
CA GLU A 584 -17.94 3.35 36.15
C GLU A 584 -16.72 3.27 37.08
N VAL A 585 -16.09 2.10 37.16
CA VAL A 585 -14.86 1.90 37.95
C VAL A 585 -13.75 2.78 37.39
N LEU A 586 -13.55 2.77 36.08
CA LEU A 586 -12.53 3.57 35.42
C LEU A 586 -12.76 5.07 35.65
N LEU A 587 -13.99 5.55 35.47
CA LEU A 587 -14.34 6.96 35.65
C LEU A 587 -14.16 7.42 37.09
N LYS A 588 -14.55 6.59 38.08
CA LYS A 588 -14.34 6.88 39.50
C LYS A 588 -12.86 7.03 39.83
N GLU A 589 -12.03 6.17 39.28
CA GLU A 589 -10.58 6.18 39.51
C GLU A 589 -9.93 7.39 38.85
N ILE A 590 -10.34 7.73 37.62
CA ILE A 590 -9.88 8.94 36.94
C ILE A 590 -10.26 10.20 37.72
N ASP A 591 -11.48 10.29 38.27
CA ASP A 591 -11.92 11.43 39.09
C ASP A 591 -11.03 11.62 40.34
N GLN A 592 -10.55 10.53 40.94
CA GLN A 592 -9.57 10.61 42.02
C GLN A 592 -8.19 11.05 41.52
N ILE A 593 -7.73 10.49 40.40
CA ILE A 593 -6.41 10.79 39.80
C ILE A 593 -6.28 12.28 39.44
N VAL A 594 -7.30 12.86 38.80
CA VAL A 594 -7.22 14.25 38.33
C VAL A 594 -7.19 15.28 39.45
N ARG A 595 -7.55 14.88 40.68
CA ARG A 595 -7.46 15.72 41.90
C ARG A 595 -6.07 15.68 42.55
N LEU A 596 -5.19 14.78 42.12
CA LEU A 596 -3.81 14.75 42.62
C LEU A 596 -3.09 16.05 42.23
N PRO A 597 -2.21 16.60 43.10
CA PRO A 597 -1.55 17.89 42.87
C PRO A 597 -0.89 18.00 41.50
N MET A 598 -0.21 16.92 41.09
CA MET A 598 0.37 16.75 39.76
C MET A 598 -0.64 17.13 38.65
N TYR A 599 -1.77 16.43 38.56
CA TYR A 599 -2.79 16.73 37.55
C TYR A 599 -3.44 18.10 37.73
N ALA A 600 -3.74 18.50 38.97
CA ALA A 600 -4.42 19.76 39.26
C ALA A 600 -3.58 20.99 38.86
N ASP A 601 -2.27 20.99 39.15
CA ASP A 601 -1.35 22.07 38.79
C ASP A 601 -1.26 22.24 37.28
N ARG A 602 -1.18 21.11 36.58
CA ARG A 602 -1.07 21.12 35.13
C ARG A 602 -2.35 21.56 34.43
N ILE A 603 -3.51 21.06 34.88
CA ILE A 603 -4.81 21.50 34.37
C ILE A 603 -4.95 23.02 34.55
N ARG A 604 -4.54 23.58 35.70
CA ARG A 604 -4.55 25.02 35.93
C ARG A 604 -3.64 25.78 34.96
N ASN A 605 -2.45 25.27 34.68
CA ASN A 605 -1.52 25.89 33.74
C ASN A 605 -2.05 25.86 32.29
N ASP A 606 -2.64 24.73 31.88
CA ASP A 606 -3.23 24.60 30.54
C ASP A 606 -4.45 25.51 30.35
N ILE A 607 -5.32 25.63 31.38
CA ILE A 607 -6.45 26.57 31.36
C ILE A 607 -5.95 28.02 31.21
N LYS A 608 -4.96 28.43 32.01
CA LYS A 608 -4.36 29.78 31.92
C LYS A 608 -3.75 30.04 30.54
N ALA A 609 -3.05 29.07 29.97
CA ALA A 609 -2.47 29.18 28.63
C ALA A 609 -3.56 29.32 27.54
N HIS A 610 -4.68 28.60 27.68
CA HIS A 610 -5.81 28.73 26.77
C HIS A 610 -6.52 30.08 26.90
N GLU A 611 -6.72 30.60 28.11
CA GLU A 611 -7.29 31.92 28.35
C GLU A 611 -6.40 33.03 27.76
N HIS A 612 -5.08 32.93 27.91
CA HIS A 612 -4.12 33.86 27.28
C HIS A 612 -4.13 33.79 25.75
N ASN A 613 -4.24 32.61 25.15
CA ASN A 613 -4.32 32.45 23.69
C ASN A 613 -5.68 32.90 23.11
N SER A 614 -6.77 32.78 23.87
CA SER A 614 -8.10 33.24 23.44
C SER A 614 -8.25 34.76 23.53
N SER A 615 -7.60 35.40 24.50
CA SER A 615 -7.57 36.85 24.66
C SER A 615 -6.65 37.56 23.64
N SER A 616 -5.57 36.91 23.22
CA SER A 616 -4.67 37.39 22.16
C SER A 616 -5.20 37.18 20.73
N ARG A 617 -6.18 36.29 20.52
CA ARG A 617 -6.92 36.16 19.24
C ARG A 617 -8.14 37.10 19.11
N ARG A 618 -8.52 37.78 20.21
CA ARG A 618 -9.64 38.75 20.25
C ARG A 618 -9.17 40.21 20.27
N ARG A 619 -7.86 40.45 20.30
CA ARG A 619 -7.22 41.73 19.98
C ARG A 619 -6.63 41.61 18.59
#